data_AF-A0A3B4ZG61-F1
#
_entry.id   AF-A0A3B4ZG61-F1
#
_cell.length_a   1.000
_cell.length_b   1.000
_cell.length_c   1.000
_cell.angle_alpha   90.00
_cell.angle_beta   90.00
_cell.angle_gamma   90.00
#
_symmetry.space_group_name_H-M   'P 1'
#
loop_
_entity.id
_entity.type
_entity.pdbx_description
1 polymer ?
#
loop_
_entity_poly.entity_id
_entity_poly.type
_entity_poly.pdbx_seq_one_letter_code
_entity_poly.pdbx_strand_id
1 'polypeptide(L)'
;MERYESLGPVGEGSYGTVLKCRHRDSGRLVAIKKFMDSDDDKAVKKIALREIKLLRQLRHDNLVNLLEVWKRRRRWYLVFEFVDRTLLEDLEHNPTGLDLNTSRQYLYQILRATAFCHQQNIIHRDIKPENILISQGGVVKLCDFGFARTVASPSEGGVYTDYVATRWYRAPELLVGDIKYGKPVDVWALGCLLIEMLTGQPLFPGDSDLDQIYHIIRCFGKRFPTWRNGLFQSKRSLSFQASEKSLISNSGGIAVTKNKPHIHFRDLRSSALPELRGREGTHILILY
;
A
#
# COMPACT_ATOMS: atom_id res chain seq x y z
N MET A 1 5.65 -9.38 29.67
CA MET A 1 5.66 -7.99 30.17
C MET A 1 6.66 -7.78 31.29
N GLU A 2 7.21 -8.82 31.94
CA GLU A 2 8.35 -8.58 32.85
C GLU A 2 9.56 -8.02 32.09
N ARG A 3 9.92 -8.56 30.92
CA ARG A 3 11.04 -8.03 30.07
C ARG A 3 10.75 -6.75 29.28
N TYR A 4 9.48 -6.38 29.13
CA TYR A 4 9.07 -5.26 28.27
C TYR A 4 8.10 -4.34 29.02
N GLU A 5 8.49 -3.08 29.16
CA GLU A 5 7.66 -2.00 29.67
C GLU A 5 6.79 -1.44 28.54
N SER A 6 5.47 -1.36 28.76
CA SER A 6 4.55 -0.77 27.79
C SER A 6 4.57 0.76 27.89
N LEU A 7 4.82 1.44 26.78
CA LEU A 7 4.84 2.91 26.69
C LEU A 7 3.53 3.48 26.14
N GLY A 8 2.70 2.66 25.50
CA GLY A 8 1.39 3.06 24.99
C GLY A 8 1.01 2.35 23.69
N PRO A 9 -0.25 2.45 23.24
CA PRO A 9 -0.65 2.00 21.92
C PRO A 9 -0.03 2.88 20.83
N VAL A 10 0.31 2.28 19.69
CA VAL A 10 0.79 3.00 18.49
C VAL A 10 0.00 2.67 17.24
N GLY A 11 -0.94 1.73 17.31
CA GLY A 11 -1.85 1.42 16.22
C GLY A 11 -2.79 0.29 16.54
N GLU A 12 -3.88 0.21 15.79
CA GLU A 12 -4.82 -0.90 15.80
C GLU A 12 -4.76 -1.57 14.42
N GLY A 13 -4.35 -2.83 14.38
CA GLY A 13 -4.39 -3.63 13.16
C GLY A 13 -5.62 -4.54 13.13
N SER A 14 -5.90 -5.13 11.97
CA SER A 14 -7.05 -6.04 11.77
C SER A 14 -7.11 -7.24 12.73
N TYR A 15 -6.00 -7.57 13.39
CA TYR A 15 -5.87 -8.72 14.29
C TYR A 15 -5.55 -8.35 15.75
N GLY A 16 -5.53 -7.06 16.09
CA GLY A 16 -5.34 -6.56 17.45
C GLY A 16 -4.47 -5.30 17.57
N THR A 17 -4.23 -4.89 18.82
CA THR A 17 -3.49 -3.67 19.16
C THR A 17 -1.98 -3.87 19.04
N VAL A 18 -1.29 -2.86 18.49
CA VAL A 18 0.16 -2.72 18.48
C VAL A 18 0.57 -1.76 19.60
N LEU A 19 1.47 -2.21 20.48
CA LEU A 19 2.01 -1.40 21.56
C LEU A 19 3.46 -1.01 21.29
N LYS A 20 3.80 0.24 21.57
CA LYS A 20 5.21 0.64 21.76
C LYS A 20 5.65 0.16 23.13
N CYS A 21 6.77 -0.54 23.17
CA CYS A 21 7.35 -1.03 24.41
C CYS A 21 8.84 -0.74 24.45
N ARG A 22 9.40 -0.73 25.66
CA ARG A 22 10.82 -0.63 25.95
C ARG A 22 11.29 -1.96 26.53
N HIS A 23 12.31 -2.57 25.92
CA HIS A 23 12.99 -3.70 26.53
C HIS A 23 13.73 -3.22 27.78
N ARG A 24 13.46 -3.84 28.94
CA ARG A 24 13.96 -3.32 30.23
C ARG A 24 15.49 -3.34 30.32
N ASP A 25 16.12 -4.41 29.88
CA ASP A 25 17.58 -4.57 30.06
C ASP A 25 18.41 -3.74 29.06
N SER A 26 17.99 -3.69 27.79
CA SER A 26 18.73 -2.99 26.73
C SER A 26 18.26 -1.56 26.49
N GLY A 27 17.12 -1.15 27.07
CA GLY A 27 16.48 0.14 26.80
C GLY A 27 15.91 0.29 25.38
N ARG A 28 16.05 -0.73 24.52
CA ARG A 28 15.64 -0.71 23.10
C ARG A 28 14.12 -0.56 22.98
N LEU A 29 13.69 0.35 22.10
CA LEU A 29 12.29 0.47 21.71
C LEU A 29 11.89 -0.63 20.72
N VAL A 30 10.69 -1.19 20.91
CA VAL A 30 10.12 -2.25 20.09
C VAL A 30 8.62 -2.03 19.89
N ALA A 31 8.07 -2.58 18.81
CA ALA A 31 6.62 -2.66 18.58
C ALA A 31 6.14 -4.08 18.88
N ILE A 32 5.13 -4.23 19.74
CA ILE A 32 4.57 -5.54 20.11
C ILE A 32 3.14 -5.64 19.61
N LYS A 33 2.91 -6.50 18.61
CA LYS A 33 1.58 -6.85 18.09
C LYS A 33 1.02 -8.02 18.88
N LYS A 34 -0.18 -7.85 19.43
CA LYS A 34 -0.91 -8.89 20.17
C LYS A 34 -1.97 -9.50 19.26
N PHE A 35 -1.95 -10.82 19.05
CA PHE A 35 -3.03 -11.51 18.35
C PHE A 35 -4.12 -11.95 19.34
N MET A 36 -5.38 -11.80 18.93
CA MET A 36 -6.54 -12.21 19.73
C MET A 36 -6.61 -13.73 19.94
N ASP A 37 -7.38 -14.11 20.95
CA ASP A 37 -7.57 -15.49 21.42
C ASP A 37 -8.15 -16.36 20.29
N SER A 38 -7.50 -17.49 19.97
CA SER A 38 -7.94 -18.37 18.89
C SER A 38 -7.72 -19.85 19.16
N ASP A 39 -7.44 -20.25 20.40
CA ASP A 39 -7.06 -21.65 20.67
C ASP A 39 -8.24 -22.64 20.48
N ASP A 40 -9.49 -22.18 20.37
CA ASP A 40 -10.65 -23.07 20.14
C ASP A 40 -10.89 -23.39 18.65
N ASP A 41 -10.21 -22.69 17.73
CA ASP A 41 -10.27 -22.99 16.30
C ASP A 41 -8.90 -23.41 15.76
N LYS A 42 -8.77 -24.73 15.50
CA LYS A 42 -7.58 -25.34 14.91
C LYS A 42 -7.18 -24.68 13.58
N ALA A 43 -8.13 -24.15 12.80
CA ALA A 43 -7.85 -23.47 11.55
C ALA A 43 -7.14 -22.13 11.78
N VAL A 44 -7.62 -21.33 12.73
CA VAL A 44 -7.01 -20.02 13.06
C VAL A 44 -5.59 -20.19 13.60
N LYS A 45 -5.36 -21.20 14.44
CA LYS A 45 -4.02 -21.54 14.94
C LYS A 45 -3.04 -21.90 13.82
N LYS A 46 -3.51 -22.62 12.79
CA LYS A 46 -2.71 -22.99 11.61
C LYS A 46 -2.35 -21.75 10.78
N ILE A 47 -3.28 -20.80 10.63
CA ILE A 47 -3.05 -19.53 9.94
C ILE A 47 -1.98 -18.70 10.68
N ALA A 48 -2.13 -18.52 11.99
CA ALA A 48 -1.18 -17.76 12.80
C ALA A 48 0.25 -18.34 12.77
N LEU A 49 0.39 -19.67 12.84
CA LEU A 49 1.69 -20.33 12.75
C LEU A 49 2.33 -20.21 11.35
N ARG A 50 1.52 -20.21 10.28
CA ARG A 50 1.99 -19.94 8.91
C ARG A 50 2.52 -18.51 8.79
N GLU A 51 1.78 -17.54 9.31
CA GLU A 51 2.17 -16.13 9.31
C GLU A 51 3.49 -15.93 10.08
N ILE A 52 3.61 -16.49 11.30
CA ILE A 52 4.86 -16.43 12.08
C ILE A 52 6.03 -17.06 11.30
N LYS A 53 5.82 -18.19 10.63
CA LYS A 53 6.88 -18.86 9.85
C LYS A 53 7.33 -17.99 8.67
N LEU A 54 6.38 -17.37 7.97
CA LEU A 54 6.67 -16.44 6.88
C LEU A 54 7.44 -15.21 7.39
N LEU A 55 6.96 -14.57 8.46
CA LEU A 55 7.62 -13.39 9.02
C LEU A 55 9.03 -13.67 9.53
N ARG A 56 9.32 -14.88 10.00
CA ARG A 56 10.69 -15.30 10.37
C ARG A 56 11.63 -15.43 9.17
N GLN A 57 11.10 -15.69 7.98
CA GLN A 57 11.88 -15.81 6.74
C GLN A 57 12.07 -14.47 6.04
N LEU A 58 11.22 -13.48 6.33
CA LEU A 58 11.34 -12.12 5.78
C LEU A 58 12.27 -11.27 6.63
N ARG A 59 13.57 -11.41 6.35
CA ARG A 59 14.61 -10.57 6.96
C ARG A 59 15.31 -9.73 5.90
N HIS A 60 15.14 -8.42 5.99
CA HIS A 60 15.72 -7.45 5.05
C HIS A 60 15.84 -6.07 5.71
N ASP A 61 16.85 -5.28 5.32
CA ASP A 61 17.11 -3.98 5.94
C ASP A 61 15.95 -2.99 5.77
N ASN A 62 15.29 -3.05 4.61
CA ASN A 62 14.12 -2.23 4.28
C ASN A 62 12.77 -2.87 4.59
N LEU A 63 12.75 -3.92 5.42
CA LEU A 63 11.53 -4.46 6.02
C LEU A 63 11.54 -4.21 7.52
N VAL A 64 10.36 -4.10 8.12
CA VAL A 64 10.22 -4.21 9.58
C VAL A 64 10.42 -5.66 9.98
N ASN A 65 11.53 -5.93 10.67
CA ASN A 65 11.93 -7.28 11.02
C ASN A 65 11.28 -7.76 12.32
N LEU A 66 10.83 -9.01 12.30
CA LEU A 66 10.41 -9.75 13.49
C LEU A 66 11.65 -10.13 14.32
N LEU A 67 11.71 -9.62 15.54
CA LEU A 67 12.81 -9.84 16.49
C LEU A 67 12.56 -11.07 17.37
N GLU A 68 11.36 -11.20 17.92
CA GLU A 68 11.01 -12.24 18.89
C GLU A 68 9.54 -12.63 18.76
N VAL A 69 9.23 -13.88 19.10
CA VAL A 69 7.86 -14.37 19.26
C VAL A 69 7.73 -15.12 20.57
N TRP A 70 6.69 -14.84 21.34
CA TRP A 70 6.32 -15.66 22.49
C TRP A 70 4.82 -15.85 22.62
N LYS A 71 4.43 -16.82 23.44
CA LYS A 71 3.04 -17.10 23.82
C LYS A 71 2.89 -16.93 25.33
N ARG A 72 1.88 -16.17 25.78
CA ARG A 72 1.51 -16.06 27.21
C ARG A 72 -0.01 -16.07 27.33
N ARG A 73 -0.55 -16.90 28.24
CA ARG A 73 -2.00 -17.03 28.50
C ARG A 73 -2.81 -17.11 27.19
N ARG A 74 -2.46 -18.07 26.33
CA ARG A 74 -3.11 -18.36 25.03
C ARG A 74 -2.95 -17.29 23.93
N ARG A 75 -2.34 -16.14 24.21
CA ARG A 75 -2.09 -15.07 23.22
C ARG A 75 -0.69 -15.11 22.66
N TRP A 76 -0.57 -14.91 21.34
CA TRP A 76 0.70 -14.71 20.66
C TRP A 76 1.11 -13.24 20.69
N TYR A 77 2.40 -13.02 20.89
CA TYR A 77 3.02 -11.70 20.91
C TYR A 77 4.19 -11.74 19.93
N LEU A 78 4.13 -10.87 18.93
CA LEU A 78 5.18 -10.72 17.94
C LEU A 78 5.87 -9.38 18.21
N VAL A 79 7.19 -9.42 18.37
CA VAL A 79 8.02 -8.23 18.59
C VAL A 79 8.72 -7.87 17.33
N PHE A 80 8.49 -6.64 16.92
CA PHE A 80 9.13 -6.03 15.78
C PHE A 80 10.08 -4.93 16.25
N GLU A 81 11.03 -4.59 15.40
CA GLU A 81 11.72 -3.32 15.57
C GLU A 81 10.74 -2.15 15.55
N PHE A 82 10.98 -1.15 16.39
CA PHE A 82 10.22 0.09 16.39
C PHE A 82 10.88 1.08 15.43
N VAL A 83 10.05 1.81 14.68
CA VAL A 83 10.47 2.85 13.74
C VAL A 83 9.60 4.07 14.02
N ASP A 84 10.22 5.26 14.03
CA ASP A 84 9.66 6.44 14.70
C ASP A 84 8.45 7.06 14.02
N ARG A 85 8.47 7.13 12.69
CA ARG A 85 7.46 7.86 11.91
C ARG A 85 7.09 7.12 10.63
N THR A 86 5.92 7.43 10.10
CA THR A 86 5.41 6.96 8.81
C THR A 86 5.75 7.94 7.68
N LEU A 87 5.73 7.45 6.43
CA LEU A 87 5.77 8.31 5.25
C LEU A 87 4.52 9.21 5.18
N LEU A 88 3.38 8.75 5.71
CA LEU A 88 2.19 9.59 5.82
C LEU A 88 2.48 10.85 6.63
N GLU A 89 3.09 10.72 7.80
CA GLU A 89 3.49 11.88 8.62
C GLU A 89 4.43 12.81 7.84
N ASP A 90 5.43 12.26 7.13
CA ASP A 90 6.32 13.07 6.29
C ASP A 90 5.53 13.85 5.21
N LEU A 91 4.47 13.27 4.63
CA LEU A 91 3.61 13.92 3.62
C LEU A 91 2.66 14.97 4.21
N GLU A 92 2.11 14.73 5.41
CA GLU A 92 1.28 15.71 6.12
C GLU A 92 2.06 17.00 6.44
N HIS A 93 3.35 16.87 6.76
CA HIS A 93 4.25 18.01 6.96
C HIS A 93 4.70 18.67 5.66
N ASN A 94 4.57 17.98 4.52
CA ASN A 94 5.00 18.43 3.20
C ASN A 94 3.83 18.35 2.19
N PRO A 95 2.80 19.23 2.32
CA PRO A 95 1.58 19.13 1.52
C PRO A 95 1.78 19.36 0.02
N THR A 96 2.95 19.88 -0.39
CA THR A 96 3.37 20.07 -1.78
C THR A 96 4.28 18.94 -2.30
N GLY A 97 4.49 17.89 -1.50
CA GLY A 97 5.40 16.78 -1.79
C GLY A 97 6.77 16.93 -1.15
N LEU A 98 7.48 15.82 -1.08
CA LEU A 98 8.87 15.73 -0.66
C LEU A 98 9.79 16.25 -1.77
N ASP A 99 11.01 16.66 -1.40
CA ASP A 99 12.00 17.00 -2.41
C ASP A 99 12.42 15.78 -3.23
N LEU A 100 12.84 16.03 -4.47
CA LEU A 100 13.16 14.98 -5.44
C LEU A 100 14.24 14.01 -4.95
N ASN A 101 15.22 14.49 -4.18
CA ASN A 101 16.29 13.65 -3.70
C ASN A 101 15.79 12.70 -2.60
N THR A 102 15.02 13.21 -1.64
CA THR A 102 14.36 12.40 -0.61
C THR A 102 13.39 11.39 -1.23
N SER A 103 12.53 11.81 -2.17
CA SER A 103 11.62 10.90 -2.88
C SER A 103 12.38 9.77 -3.59
N ARG A 104 13.52 10.09 -4.23
CA ARG A 104 14.37 9.09 -4.90
C ARG A 104 14.98 8.09 -3.92
N GLN A 105 15.52 8.58 -2.80
CA GLN A 105 16.14 7.73 -1.78
C GLN A 105 15.10 6.82 -1.11
N TYR A 106 13.93 7.34 -0.80
CA TYR A 106 12.85 6.56 -0.22
C TYR A 106 12.33 5.53 -1.22
N LEU A 107 11.99 5.94 -2.45
CA LEU A 107 11.52 5.03 -3.50
C LEU A 107 12.51 3.88 -3.73
N TYR A 108 13.81 4.15 -3.80
CA TYR A 108 14.82 3.11 -3.98
C TYR A 108 14.77 2.04 -2.88
N GLN A 109 14.66 2.47 -1.62
CA GLN A 109 14.58 1.54 -0.48
C GLN A 109 13.27 0.74 -0.47
N ILE A 110 12.15 1.36 -0.85
CA ILE A 110 10.85 0.69 -0.98
C ILE A 110 10.92 -0.34 -2.12
N LEU A 111 11.51 0.01 -3.27
CA LEU A 111 11.71 -0.92 -4.38
C LEU A 111 12.56 -2.12 -3.97
N ARG A 112 13.63 -1.92 -3.19
CA ARG A 112 14.42 -3.04 -2.63
C ARG A 112 13.58 -3.95 -1.75
N ALA A 113 12.77 -3.38 -0.86
CA ALA A 113 11.86 -4.13 0.00
C ALA A 113 10.85 -4.97 -0.82
N THR A 114 10.15 -4.33 -1.76
CA THR A 114 9.16 -4.99 -2.61
C THR A 114 9.79 -6.07 -3.50
N ALA A 115 10.95 -5.80 -4.09
CA ALA A 115 11.69 -6.76 -4.90
C ALA A 115 12.08 -8.01 -4.10
N PHE A 116 12.56 -7.83 -2.85
CA PHE A 116 12.85 -8.95 -1.95
C PHE A 116 11.58 -9.77 -1.66
N CYS A 117 10.45 -9.14 -1.32
CA CYS A 117 9.18 -9.85 -1.12
C CYS A 117 8.77 -10.64 -2.37
N HIS A 118 8.89 -10.02 -3.55
CA HIS A 118 8.57 -10.65 -4.82
C HIS A 118 9.47 -11.85 -5.13
N GLN A 119 10.76 -11.79 -4.80
CA GLN A 119 11.67 -12.94 -4.92
C GLN A 119 11.27 -14.12 -4.00
N GLN A 120 10.72 -13.82 -2.82
CA GLN A 120 10.14 -14.81 -1.91
C GLN A 120 8.72 -15.27 -2.30
N ASN A 121 8.23 -14.88 -3.49
CA ASN A 121 6.87 -15.14 -3.98
C ASN A 121 5.78 -14.61 -3.04
N ILE A 122 6.00 -13.44 -2.47
CA ILE A 122 5.05 -12.71 -1.63
C ILE A 122 4.61 -11.45 -2.35
N ILE A 123 3.30 -11.22 -2.37
CA ILE A 123 2.67 -9.98 -2.83
C ILE A 123 2.22 -9.21 -1.60
N HIS A 124 2.60 -7.94 -1.47
CA HIS A 124 2.29 -7.11 -0.29
C HIS A 124 0.82 -6.70 -0.24
N ARG A 125 0.29 -6.20 -1.37
CA ARG A 125 -1.10 -5.75 -1.61
C ARG A 125 -1.60 -4.54 -0.83
N ASP A 126 -0.85 -4.04 0.14
CA ASP A 126 -1.21 -2.86 0.94
C ASP A 126 -0.04 -1.86 1.02
N ILE A 127 0.64 -1.61 -0.10
CA ILE A 127 1.68 -0.57 -0.16
C ILE A 127 1.00 0.80 -0.21
N LYS A 128 1.20 1.60 0.83
CA LYS A 128 0.65 2.95 1.03
C LYS A 128 1.48 3.70 2.08
N PRO A 129 1.42 5.06 2.17
CA PRO A 129 2.24 5.85 3.07
C PRO A 129 2.22 5.39 4.55
N GLU A 130 1.07 4.93 5.04
CA GLU A 130 0.88 4.43 6.41
C GLU A 130 1.74 3.20 6.72
N ASN A 131 2.03 2.38 5.70
CA ASN A 131 2.78 1.14 5.83
C ASN A 131 4.28 1.29 5.49
N ILE A 132 4.73 2.52 5.22
CA ILE A 132 6.14 2.85 4.99
C ILE A 132 6.65 3.59 6.22
N LEU A 133 7.50 2.94 7.02
CA LEU A 133 8.10 3.55 8.19
C LEU A 133 9.49 4.10 7.87
N ILE A 134 9.88 5.16 8.56
CA ILE A 134 11.14 5.87 8.31
C ILE A 134 11.85 6.09 9.65
N SER A 135 13.09 5.61 9.76
CA SER A 135 13.91 5.84 10.96
C SER A 135 14.41 7.28 11.03
N GLN A 136 14.90 7.69 12.20
CA GLN A 136 15.61 8.99 12.34
C GLN A 136 16.79 9.13 11.37
N GLY A 137 17.45 8.02 10.99
CA GLY A 137 18.56 8.00 10.04
C GLY A 137 18.15 7.92 8.57
N GLY A 138 16.86 8.06 8.23
CA GLY A 138 16.38 7.99 6.84
C GLY A 138 16.30 6.58 6.24
N VAL A 139 16.38 5.54 7.09
CA VAL A 139 16.22 4.15 6.65
C VAL A 139 14.73 3.85 6.54
N VAL A 140 14.30 3.47 5.35
CA VAL A 140 12.90 3.12 5.06
C VAL A 140 12.65 1.65 5.36
N LYS A 141 11.51 1.35 5.98
CA LYS A 141 11.07 0.00 6.34
C LYS A 141 9.61 -0.20 5.97
N LEU A 142 9.36 -1.10 5.02
CA LEU A 142 8.01 -1.56 4.68
C LEU A 142 7.48 -2.47 5.80
N CYS A 143 6.25 -2.22 6.24
CA CYS A 143 5.58 -2.96 7.30
C CYS A 143 4.18 -3.44 6.90
N ASP A 144 3.53 -4.12 7.83
CA ASP A 144 2.16 -4.66 7.74
C ASP A 144 1.90 -5.65 6.59
N PHE A 145 2.39 -6.86 6.80
CA PHE A 145 2.12 -8.03 5.96
C PHE A 145 0.76 -8.69 6.25
N GLY A 146 -0.16 -8.03 6.98
CA GLY A 146 -1.49 -8.58 7.30
C GLY A 146 -2.34 -8.92 6.08
N PHE A 147 -2.08 -8.27 4.94
CA PHE A 147 -2.72 -8.54 3.66
C PHE A 147 -1.83 -9.33 2.68
N ALA A 148 -0.61 -9.70 3.09
CA ALA A 148 0.34 -10.32 2.19
C ALA A 148 -0.08 -11.75 1.84
N ARG A 149 0.15 -12.15 0.58
CA ARG A 149 -0.17 -13.51 0.09
C ARG A 149 1.01 -14.14 -0.61
N THR A 150 1.12 -15.46 -0.47
CA THR A 150 2.01 -16.25 -1.32
C THR A 150 1.36 -16.45 -2.69
N VAL A 151 2.14 -16.32 -3.75
CA VAL A 151 1.68 -16.48 -5.15
C VAL A 151 1.03 -17.86 -5.40
N ALA A 152 1.37 -18.87 -4.60
CA ALA A 152 0.86 -20.24 -4.70
C ALA A 152 -0.46 -20.50 -3.92
N SER A 153 -1.09 -19.49 -3.31
CA SER A 153 -2.36 -19.66 -2.56
C SER A 153 -3.48 -18.77 -3.11
N PRO A 154 -4.15 -19.19 -4.22
CA PRO A 154 -5.21 -18.40 -4.85
C PRO A 154 -6.57 -18.45 -4.11
N SER A 155 -6.73 -19.34 -3.12
CA SER A 155 -8.07 -19.85 -2.75
C SER A 155 -8.70 -19.32 -1.46
N GLU A 156 -8.05 -18.43 -0.71
CA GLU A 156 -8.68 -17.88 0.51
C GLU A 156 -9.18 -16.47 0.22
N GLY A 157 -10.28 -16.35 -0.51
CA GLY A 157 -11.06 -15.12 -0.64
C GLY A 157 -11.58 -14.66 0.72
N GLY A 158 -10.72 -14.03 1.51
CA GLY A 158 -11.13 -13.35 2.73
C GLY A 158 -12.04 -12.19 2.33
N VAL A 159 -13.34 -12.37 2.56
CA VAL A 159 -14.31 -11.29 2.60
C VAL A 159 -13.91 -10.41 3.78
N TYR A 160 -13.15 -9.36 3.51
CA TYR A 160 -12.90 -8.31 4.50
C TYR A 160 -13.94 -7.22 4.29
N THR A 161 -14.56 -6.80 5.40
CA THR A 161 -15.59 -5.75 5.45
C THR A 161 -15.18 -4.52 4.64
N ASP A 162 -16.02 -4.18 3.67
CA ASP A 162 -15.79 -3.23 2.57
C ASP A 162 -15.56 -1.76 2.99
N TYR A 163 -15.64 -1.47 4.30
CA TYR A 163 -16.01 -0.14 4.75
C TYR A 163 -14.89 0.75 5.30
N VAL A 164 -13.66 0.26 5.55
CA VAL A 164 -12.64 1.08 6.24
C VAL A 164 -11.18 0.83 5.79
N ALA A 165 -10.93 0.51 4.51
CA ALA A 165 -9.56 0.43 3.99
C ALA A 165 -9.33 1.44 2.87
N THR A 166 -8.26 2.24 2.97
CA THR A 166 -7.83 3.18 1.93
C THR A 166 -7.60 2.43 0.61
N ARG A 167 -8.46 2.66 -0.38
CA ARG A 167 -8.45 1.98 -1.70
C ARG A 167 -7.59 2.67 -2.75
N TRP A 168 -6.99 3.81 -2.41
CA TRP A 168 -6.33 4.74 -3.33
C TRP A 168 -5.14 4.14 -4.09
N TYR A 169 -4.52 3.10 -3.53
CA TYR A 169 -3.36 2.41 -4.09
C TYR A 169 -3.70 1.06 -4.73
N ARG A 170 -4.97 0.64 -4.72
CA ARG A 170 -5.39 -0.65 -5.31
C ARG A 170 -5.31 -0.59 -6.83
N ALA A 171 -4.76 -1.64 -7.41
CA ALA A 171 -4.77 -1.87 -8.84
C ALA A 171 -6.20 -2.17 -9.35
N PRO A 172 -6.54 -1.85 -10.61
CA PRO A 172 -7.88 -2.07 -11.17
C PRO A 172 -8.42 -3.49 -10.98
N GLU A 173 -7.57 -4.51 -11.15
CA GLU A 173 -7.92 -5.92 -10.98
C GLU A 173 -8.35 -6.25 -9.54
N LEU A 174 -7.81 -5.55 -8.53
CA LEU A 174 -8.24 -5.71 -7.13
C LEU A 174 -9.59 -5.04 -6.87
N LEU A 175 -9.88 -3.93 -7.56
CA LEU A 175 -11.15 -3.18 -7.41
C LEU A 175 -12.33 -3.89 -8.07
N VAL A 176 -12.08 -4.68 -9.13
CA VAL A 176 -13.11 -5.49 -9.80
C VAL A 176 -13.24 -6.90 -9.22
N GLY A 177 -12.48 -7.22 -8.17
CA GLY A 177 -12.52 -8.52 -7.51
C GLY A 177 -11.98 -9.67 -8.35
N ASP A 178 -11.05 -9.41 -9.29
CA ASP A 178 -10.40 -10.49 -10.02
C ASP A 178 -9.63 -11.38 -9.03
N ILE A 179 -9.71 -12.69 -9.21
CA ILE A 179 -9.00 -13.68 -8.42
C ILE A 179 -7.62 -14.01 -9.01
N LYS A 180 -7.36 -13.58 -10.25
CA LYS A 180 -6.10 -13.77 -10.97
C LYS A 180 -5.27 -12.49 -10.96
N TYR A 181 -4.69 -12.17 -9.81
CA TYR A 181 -3.72 -11.08 -9.68
C TYR A 181 -2.34 -11.61 -9.25
N GLY A 182 -1.31 -10.80 -9.44
CA GLY A 182 0.07 -11.18 -9.14
C GLY A 182 0.89 -10.02 -8.60
N LYS A 183 2.22 -10.18 -8.62
CA LYS A 183 3.21 -9.16 -8.25
C LYS A 183 2.97 -7.76 -8.86
N PRO A 184 2.41 -7.60 -10.08
CA PRO A 184 2.13 -6.28 -10.65
C PRO A 184 1.23 -5.36 -9.82
N VAL A 185 0.36 -5.89 -8.95
CA VAL A 185 -0.50 -5.03 -8.08
C VAL A 185 0.33 -4.15 -7.13
N ASP A 186 1.50 -4.64 -6.68
CA ASP A 186 2.41 -3.86 -5.85
C ASP A 186 3.14 -2.80 -6.70
N VAL A 187 3.43 -3.10 -7.98
CA VAL A 187 4.06 -2.15 -8.91
C VAL A 187 3.11 -0.98 -9.21
N TRP A 188 1.82 -1.26 -9.36
CA TRP A 188 0.78 -0.24 -9.46
C TRP A 188 0.78 0.67 -8.22
N ALA A 189 0.72 0.08 -7.02
CA ALA A 189 0.71 0.81 -5.76
C ALA A 189 1.97 1.70 -5.60
N LEU A 190 3.15 1.20 -5.99
CA LEU A 190 4.41 1.97 -6.02
C LEU A 190 4.33 3.18 -6.97
N GLY A 191 3.64 3.05 -8.10
CA GLY A 191 3.41 4.17 -9.03
C GLY A 191 2.55 5.26 -8.40
N CYS A 192 1.44 4.88 -7.76
CA CYS A 192 0.60 5.81 -7.00
C CYS A 192 1.39 6.50 -5.88
N LEU A 193 2.17 5.73 -5.12
CA LEU A 193 2.98 6.23 -4.01
C LEU A 193 4.04 7.22 -4.47
N LEU A 194 4.71 6.98 -5.60
CA LEU A 194 5.70 7.90 -6.15
C LEU A 194 5.07 9.25 -6.49
N ILE A 195 3.91 9.27 -7.14
CA ILE A 195 3.26 10.55 -7.47
C ILE A 195 2.88 11.30 -6.21
N GLU A 196 2.36 10.61 -5.20
CA GLU A 196 2.03 11.25 -3.93
C GLU A 196 3.27 11.77 -3.20
N MET A 197 4.38 11.02 -3.19
CA MET A 197 5.66 11.51 -2.67
C MET A 197 6.13 12.79 -3.35
N LEU A 198 5.89 12.95 -4.65
CA LEU A 198 6.33 14.13 -5.42
C LEU A 198 5.37 15.31 -5.34
N THR A 199 4.11 15.08 -4.98
CA THR A 199 3.05 16.11 -5.07
C THR A 199 2.38 16.43 -3.74
N GLY A 200 2.57 15.57 -2.74
CA GLY A 200 1.88 15.61 -1.45
C GLY A 200 0.40 15.24 -1.55
N GLN A 201 -0.06 14.78 -2.72
CA GLN A 201 -1.47 14.50 -2.99
C GLN A 201 -1.65 13.09 -3.53
N PRO A 202 -2.63 12.33 -3.02
CA PRO A 202 -2.92 10.99 -3.52
C PRO A 202 -3.34 11.05 -4.99
N LEU A 203 -2.78 10.16 -5.81
CA LEU A 203 -3.02 10.14 -7.25
C LEU A 203 -4.50 9.85 -7.59
N PHE A 204 -5.13 8.95 -6.84
CA PHE A 204 -6.51 8.51 -7.03
C PHE A 204 -7.26 8.45 -5.69
N PRO A 205 -7.86 9.57 -5.23
CA PRO A 205 -8.56 9.61 -3.95
C PRO A 205 -10.03 9.21 -4.10
N GLY A 206 -10.32 7.96 -4.49
CA GLY A 206 -11.68 7.47 -4.68
C GLY A 206 -12.40 7.10 -3.38
N ASP A 207 -13.66 7.54 -3.24
CA ASP A 207 -14.50 7.31 -2.05
C ASP A 207 -15.19 5.93 -2.06
N SER A 208 -15.24 5.27 -3.22
CA SER A 208 -15.75 3.91 -3.42
C SER A 208 -14.93 3.19 -4.49
N ASP A 209 -15.08 1.87 -4.64
CA ASP A 209 -14.35 1.13 -5.68
C ASP A 209 -14.73 1.62 -7.10
N LEU A 210 -16.00 1.97 -7.32
CA LEU A 210 -16.46 2.56 -8.57
C LEU A 210 -15.86 3.95 -8.81
N ASP A 211 -15.80 4.78 -7.78
CA ASP A 211 -15.21 6.12 -7.86
C ASP A 211 -13.69 6.07 -8.08
N GLN A 212 -13.00 5.13 -7.42
CA GLN A 212 -11.60 4.84 -7.65
C GLN A 212 -11.34 4.43 -9.11
N ILE A 213 -12.15 3.52 -9.66
CA ILE A 213 -12.08 3.13 -11.08
C ILE A 213 -12.33 4.35 -11.98
N TYR A 214 -13.28 5.21 -11.64
CA TYR A 214 -13.56 6.44 -12.37
C TYR A 214 -12.34 7.38 -12.41
N HIS A 215 -11.68 7.60 -11.26
CA HIS A 215 -10.44 8.36 -11.16
C HIS A 215 -9.33 7.79 -12.05
N ILE A 216 -9.14 6.47 -12.01
CA ILE A 216 -8.16 5.76 -12.83
C ILE A 216 -8.46 5.98 -14.32
N ILE A 217 -9.69 5.70 -14.76
CA ILE A 217 -10.09 5.84 -16.18
C ILE A 217 -9.92 7.29 -16.66
N ARG A 218 -10.28 8.27 -15.83
CA ARG A 218 -10.15 9.69 -16.17
C ARG A 218 -8.70 10.11 -16.38
N CYS A 219 -7.78 9.53 -15.61
CA CYS A 219 -6.36 9.85 -15.64
C CYS A 219 -5.67 9.38 -16.93
N PHE A 220 -5.90 8.13 -17.34
CA PHE A 220 -5.26 7.55 -18.53
C PHE A 220 -6.11 7.64 -19.81
N GLY A 221 -7.36 8.08 -19.70
CA GLY A 221 -8.30 8.28 -20.81
C GLY A 221 -8.81 6.98 -21.45
N LYS A 222 -9.43 7.09 -22.65
CA LYS A 222 -10.00 5.96 -23.43
C LYS A 222 -8.96 4.92 -23.92
N ARG A 223 -7.67 5.11 -23.65
CA ARG A 223 -6.57 4.23 -24.11
C ARG A 223 -6.14 3.17 -23.09
N PHE A 224 -6.91 2.95 -22.02
CA PHE A 224 -6.71 1.80 -21.15
C PHE A 224 -6.97 0.48 -21.88
N PRO A 225 -6.01 -0.49 -21.88
CA PRO A 225 -6.19 -1.75 -22.59
C PRO A 225 -7.24 -2.64 -21.93
N THR A 226 -8.22 -3.09 -22.71
CA THR A 226 -8.90 -4.41 -22.63
C THR A 226 -9.49 -4.98 -21.33
N TRP A 227 -9.63 -4.27 -20.21
CA TRP A 227 -10.48 -4.76 -19.09
C TRP A 227 -11.97 -4.44 -19.27
N ARG A 228 -12.30 -3.60 -20.27
CA ARG A 228 -13.69 -3.35 -20.71
C ARG A 228 -14.43 -4.65 -20.98
N ASN A 229 -13.78 -5.66 -21.54
CA ASN A 229 -14.47 -6.90 -21.88
C ASN A 229 -14.80 -7.76 -20.64
N GLY A 230 -14.09 -7.61 -19.53
CA GLY A 230 -14.39 -8.31 -18.26
C GLY A 230 -15.48 -7.62 -17.44
N LEU A 231 -15.38 -6.28 -17.31
CA LEU A 231 -16.35 -5.46 -16.56
C LEU A 231 -17.78 -5.50 -17.14
N PHE A 232 -17.92 -5.69 -18.46
CA PHE A 232 -19.23 -5.73 -19.12
C PHE A 232 -19.78 -7.15 -19.37
N GLN A 233 -19.07 -8.22 -18.97
CA GLN A 233 -19.53 -9.60 -19.20
C GLN A 233 -20.16 -10.28 -17.97
N SER A 234 -19.98 -9.78 -16.73
CA SER A 234 -20.74 -10.29 -15.58
C SER A 234 -22.09 -9.58 -15.45
N LYS A 235 -23.08 -10.14 -16.12
CA LYS A 235 -24.53 -9.84 -16.15
C LYS A 235 -25.11 -9.09 -14.92
N ARG A 236 -25.54 -7.84 -15.14
CA ARG A 236 -26.96 -7.42 -15.21
C ARG A 236 -27.02 -6.00 -15.77
N SER A 237 -27.86 -5.82 -16.78
CA SER A 237 -28.21 -4.59 -17.48
C SER A 237 -28.16 -3.31 -16.62
N LEU A 238 -27.12 -2.51 -16.80
CA LEU A 238 -27.17 -1.06 -16.59
C LEU A 238 -26.88 -0.42 -17.94
N SER A 239 -27.95 -0.09 -18.65
CA SER A 239 -27.92 0.71 -19.87
C SER A 239 -27.50 2.13 -19.50
N PHE A 240 -26.22 2.47 -19.73
CA PHE A 240 -25.76 3.84 -19.74
C PHE A 240 -26.06 4.43 -21.13
N GLN A 241 -27.26 4.98 -21.31
CA GLN A 241 -27.49 5.99 -22.35
C GLN A 241 -26.94 7.31 -21.82
N ALA A 242 -25.67 7.58 -22.08
CA ALA A 242 -25.15 8.93 -21.99
C ALA A 242 -25.72 9.72 -23.17
N SER A 243 -26.74 10.55 -22.92
CA SER A 243 -27.23 11.52 -23.87
C SER A 243 -26.17 12.61 -24.08
N GLU A 244 -25.41 12.49 -25.16
CA GLU A 244 -24.77 13.65 -25.80
C GLU A 244 -25.90 14.59 -26.27
N LYS A 245 -26.31 15.55 -25.43
CA LYS A 245 -26.99 16.81 -25.80
C LYS A 245 -27.52 17.51 -24.54
N SER A 246 -26.64 18.21 -23.84
CA SER A 246 -26.95 19.52 -23.24
C SER A 246 -25.68 20.06 -22.62
N LEU A 247 -25.14 21.12 -23.21
CA LEU A 247 -24.32 22.19 -22.60
C LEU A 247 -23.70 23.00 -23.74
N ILE A 248 -24.57 23.57 -24.58
CA ILE A 248 -24.32 24.85 -25.21
C ILE A 248 -25.40 25.79 -24.63
N SER A 249 -24.93 26.97 -24.21
CA SER A 249 -25.64 28.13 -23.67
C SER A 249 -26.42 27.98 -22.35
N ASN A 250 -25.87 28.50 -21.25
CA ASN A 250 -26.27 29.84 -20.82
C ASN A 250 -25.30 30.45 -19.79
N SER A 251 -25.13 31.76 -19.97
CA SER A 251 -24.29 32.72 -19.27
C SER A 251 -24.72 33.02 -17.83
N GLY A 252 -23.74 33.27 -16.97
CA GLY A 252 -23.85 34.17 -15.80
C GLY A 252 -23.52 33.54 -14.44
N GLY A 253 -22.45 34.03 -13.79
CA GLY A 253 -22.30 33.96 -12.33
C GLY A 253 -20.98 33.44 -11.77
N ILE A 254 -20.04 34.37 -11.56
CA ILE A 254 -19.06 34.53 -10.46
C ILE A 254 -18.16 33.34 -10.05
N ALA A 255 -16.85 33.66 -10.02
CA ALA A 255 -15.71 32.80 -9.84
C ALA A 255 -15.54 32.13 -8.46
N VAL A 256 -15.04 30.89 -8.48
CA VAL A 256 -14.13 30.35 -7.46
C VAL A 256 -12.97 29.69 -8.19
N THR A 257 -11.82 30.37 -8.24
CA THR A 257 -10.58 29.84 -8.82
C THR A 257 -10.01 28.75 -7.92
N LYS A 258 -10.39 27.48 -8.16
CA LYS A 258 -9.59 26.33 -7.72
C LYS A 258 -8.50 26.09 -8.77
N ASN A 259 -7.36 26.78 -8.62
CA ASN A 259 -6.14 26.43 -9.32
C ASN A 259 -5.65 25.07 -8.80
N LYS A 260 -6.13 23.98 -9.39
CA LYS A 260 -5.43 22.69 -9.32
C LYS A 260 -4.41 22.67 -10.46
N PRO A 261 -3.11 22.44 -10.19
CA PRO A 261 -2.15 22.28 -11.27
C PRO A 261 -2.54 21.05 -12.10
N HIS A 262 -2.84 21.27 -13.37
CA HIS A 262 -3.05 20.21 -14.33
C HIS A 262 -1.69 19.56 -14.63
N ILE A 263 -1.39 18.43 -14.00
CA ILE A 263 -0.20 17.64 -14.34
C ILE A 263 -0.47 16.96 -15.69
N HIS A 264 0.19 17.45 -16.75
CA HIS A 264 0.18 16.78 -18.05
C HIS A 264 1.19 15.63 -18.04
N PHE A 265 0.73 14.39 -18.25
CA PHE A 265 1.58 13.19 -18.33
C PHE A 265 2.71 13.25 -19.38
N ARG A 266 2.65 14.19 -20.33
CA ARG A 266 3.76 14.45 -21.26
C ARG A 266 5.00 15.00 -20.54
N ASP A 267 4.82 15.75 -19.46
CA ASP A 267 5.91 16.41 -18.71
C ASP A 267 6.67 15.42 -17.79
N LEU A 268 6.01 14.32 -17.40
CA LEU A 268 6.65 13.22 -16.66
C LEU A 268 7.45 12.27 -17.59
N ARG A 269 7.06 12.15 -18.87
CA ARG A 269 7.84 11.36 -19.84
C ARG A 269 9.15 12.04 -20.25
N SER A 270 9.18 13.37 -20.27
CA SER A 270 10.38 14.15 -20.59
C SER A 270 11.32 14.34 -19.39
N SER A 271 10.81 14.20 -18.16
CA SER A 271 11.59 14.30 -16.91
C SER A 271 12.03 12.96 -16.32
N ALA A 272 11.68 11.83 -16.97
CA ALA A 272 12.26 10.53 -16.67
C ALA A 272 13.79 10.59 -16.88
N LEU A 273 14.52 10.44 -15.77
CA LEU A 273 15.98 10.54 -15.64
C LEU A 273 16.72 9.94 -16.85
N PRO A 274 17.51 10.74 -17.61
CA PRO A 274 18.35 10.24 -18.70
C PRO A 274 19.32 9.12 -18.26
N GLU A 275 19.66 9.08 -16.98
CA GLU A 275 20.58 8.12 -16.35
C GLU A 275 20.00 6.72 -16.15
N LEU A 276 18.69 6.52 -16.34
CA LEU A 276 18.07 5.19 -16.40
C LEU A 276 18.12 4.56 -17.80
N ARG A 277 18.68 5.26 -18.80
CA ARG A 277 18.99 4.69 -20.12
C ARG A 277 20.39 4.06 -20.09
N GLY A 278 20.53 2.96 -19.35
CA GLY A 278 21.80 2.26 -19.18
C GLY A 278 21.73 0.79 -19.54
N ARG A 279 22.16 0.47 -20.77
CA ARG A 279 22.48 -0.85 -21.36
C ARG A 279 21.32 -1.84 -21.53
N GLU A 280 21.30 -2.39 -22.74
CA GLU A 280 20.29 -3.25 -23.33
C GLU A 280 19.75 -4.33 -22.37
N GLY A 281 18.41 -4.43 -22.26
CA GLY A 281 17.75 -5.67 -21.83
C GLY A 281 16.82 -5.65 -20.62
N THR A 282 16.53 -4.52 -19.95
CA THR A 282 15.51 -4.53 -18.88
C THR A 282 14.72 -3.22 -18.82
N HIS A 283 13.61 -3.18 -19.56
CA HIS A 283 12.62 -2.12 -19.40
C HIS A 283 11.87 -2.32 -18.07
N ILE A 284 12.29 -1.64 -17.01
CA ILE A 284 11.41 -1.35 -15.88
C ILE A 284 10.52 -0.18 -16.32
N LEU A 285 9.51 -0.49 -17.14
CA LEU A 285 8.34 0.36 -17.31
C LEU A 285 7.55 0.24 -16.01
N ILE A 286 7.86 1.12 -15.06
CA ILE A 286 6.87 1.55 -14.07
C ILE A 286 5.72 2.12 -14.91
N LEU A 287 4.50 1.60 -14.74
CA LEU A 287 3.33 1.76 -15.61
C LEU A 287 3.17 0.66 -16.67
N TYR A 288 2.86 -0.56 -16.22
CA TYR A 288 1.98 -1.48 -16.92
C TYR A 288 0.88 -1.96 -15.99
#